data_AF-A0A653IV35-F1
#
_entry.id   AF-A0A653IV35-F1
#
_cell.length_a   1.000
_cell.length_b   1.000
_cell.length_c   1.000
_cell.angle_alpha   90.00
_cell.angle_beta   90.00
_cell.angle_gamma   90.00
#
_symmetry.space_group_name_H-M   'P 1'
#
loop_
_entity.id
_entity.type
_entity.pdbx_description
1 polymer ?
#
loop_
_entity_poly.entity_id
_entity_poly.type
_entity_poly.pdbx_seq_one_letter_code
_entity_poly.pdbx_strand_id
1 'polypeptide(L)' 'MRRFDRGDFDLVAVGRAMIAEPDWPKLVQAGALDQLKPFATSLMADPLMAHVK' A
#
# COMPACT_ATOMS: atom_id res chain seq x y z
N MET A 1 11.34 -4.57 12.28
CA MET A 1 10.97 -3.29 12.91
C MET A 1 12.12 -2.52 13.55
N ARG A 2 13.32 -3.10 13.73
CA ARG A 2 14.48 -2.47 14.41
C ARG A 2 14.87 -1.02 14.03
N ARG A 3 14.55 -0.54 12.83
CA ARG A 3 14.79 0.87 12.43
C ARG A 3 13.70 1.82 12.94
N PHE A 4 12.44 1.39 12.87
CA PHE A 4 11.33 2.10 13.45
C PHE A 4 11.42 2.13 14.99
N ASP A 5 11.72 0.98 15.62
CA ASP A 5 11.84 0.87 17.09
C ASP A 5 12.99 1.73 17.66
N ARG A 6 13.99 2.06 16.84
CA ARG A 6 15.12 2.93 17.19
C ARG A 6 14.84 4.41 16.94
N GLY A 7 13.71 4.76 16.31
CA GLY A 7 13.37 6.14 15.96
C GLY A 7 14.15 6.69 14.76
N ASP A 8 14.61 5.83 13.85
CA ASP A 8 15.30 6.30 12.62
C ASP A 8 14.34 7.10 11.70
N PHE A 9 13.02 6.93 11.89
CA PHE A 9 11.94 7.65 11.20
C PHE A 9 10.65 7.54 12.00
N ASP A 10 9.81 8.58 11.92
CA ASP A 10 8.52 8.64 12.61
C ASP A 10 7.36 8.07 11.80
N LEU A 11 7.51 8.04 10.47
CA LEU A 11 6.46 7.66 9.53
C LEU A 11 6.96 6.72 8.44
N VAL A 12 6.08 5.85 7.94
CA VAL A 12 6.34 4.92 6.84
C VAL A 12 5.34 5.16 5.72
N ALA A 13 5.84 5.49 4.53
CA ALA A 13 5.01 5.56 3.33
C ALA A 13 4.77 4.15 2.76
N VAL A 14 3.52 3.88 2.35
CA VAL A 14 3.12 2.63 1.69
C VAL A 14 2.58 2.97 0.31
N GLY A 15 3.22 2.46 -0.76
CA GLY A 15 2.83 2.75 -2.15
C GLY A 15 2.11 1.58 -2.81
N ARG A 16 2.87 0.57 -3.27
CA ARG A 16 2.37 -0.58 -4.06
C ARG A 16 1.14 -1.26 -3.47
N ALA A 17 1.07 -1.41 -2.15
CA ALA A 17 -0.09 -2.03 -1.51
C ALA A 17 -1.35 -1.17 -1.64
N MET A 18 -1.25 0.16 -1.55
CA MET A 18 -2.39 1.07 -1.75
C MET A 18 -2.81 1.17 -3.22
N ILE A 19 -1.90 0.96 -4.16
CA ILE A 19 -2.23 0.87 -5.59
C ILE A 19 -3.08 -0.38 -5.87
N ALA A 20 -2.77 -1.50 -5.22
CA ALA A 20 -3.50 -2.75 -5.38
C ALA A 20 -4.80 -2.78 -4.56
N GLU A 21 -4.81 -2.11 -3.40
CA GLU A 21 -5.91 -2.10 -2.46
C GLU A 21 -6.14 -0.66 -1.93
N PRO A 22 -7.05 0.11 -2.54
CA PRO A 22 -7.34 1.48 -2.10
C PRO A 22 -7.86 1.58 -0.66
N ASP A 23 -8.56 0.55 -0.15
CA ASP A 23 -9.05 0.50 1.22
C ASP A 23 -8.01 -0.09 2.21
N TRP A 24 -6.75 -0.24 1.78
CA TRP A 24 -5.66 -0.80 2.59
C TRP A 24 -5.60 -0.24 4.02
N PRO A 25 -5.67 1.09 4.26
CA PRO A 25 -5.62 1.61 5.62
C PRO A 25 -6.76 1.09 6.51
N LYS A 26 -7.97 0.95 5.97
CA LYS A 26 -9.14 0.47 6.71
C LYS A 26 -9.00 -1.01 7.05
N LEU A 27 -8.58 -1.83 6.10
CA LEU A 27 -8.40 -3.27 6.30
C LEU A 27 -7.28 -3.59 7.28
N VAL A 28 -6.15 -2.87 7.20
CA VAL A 28 -5.04 -3.00 8.15
C VAL A 28 -5.45 -2.58 9.54
N GLN A 29 -6.18 -1.46 9.66
CA GLN A 29 -6.71 -1.02 10.95
C GLN A 29 -7.68 -2.04 11.56
N ALA A 30 -8.47 -2.74 10.73
CA ALA A 30 -9.37 -3.79 11.15
C ALA A 30 -8.69 -5.15 11.41
N GLY A 31 -7.38 -5.28 11.15
CA GLY A 31 -6.65 -6.55 11.27
C GLY A 31 -6.98 -7.58 10.18
N ALA A 32 -7.74 -7.20 9.15
CA ALA A 32 -8.21 -8.06 8.06
C ALA A 32 -7.12 -8.24 6.98
N LEU A 33 -5.94 -8.68 7.39
CA LEU A 33 -4.75 -8.75 6.52
C LEU A 33 -4.87 -9.83 5.43
N ASP A 34 -5.66 -10.87 5.68
CA ASP A 34 -5.97 -11.95 4.76
C ASP A 34 -6.84 -11.50 3.58
N GLN A 35 -7.54 -10.37 3.72
CA GLN A 35 -8.39 -9.78 2.68
C GLN A 35 -7.64 -8.78 1.79
N LEU A 36 -6.38 -8.47 2.11
CA LEU A 36 -5.57 -7.55 1.31
C LEU A 36 -5.25 -8.13 -0.07
N LYS A 37 -5.57 -7.38 -1.12
CA LYS A 37 -5.15 -7.72 -2.48
C LYS A 37 -3.63 -7.51 -2.62
N PRO A 38 -2.87 -8.53 -3.06
CA PRO A 38 -1.44 -8.36 -3.29
C PRO A 38 -1.20 -7.50 -4.53
N PHE A 39 -0.11 -6.73 -4.50
CA PHE A 39 0.33 -5.98 -5.67
C PHE A 39 0.85 -6.92 -6.77
N ALA A 40 0.36 -6.72 -7.99
CA ALA A 40 0.89 -7.32 -9.21
C ALA A 40 1.34 -6.21 -10.17
N THR A 41 2.47 -6.41 -10.86
CA THR A 41 3.01 -5.43 -11.81
C THR A 41 2.08 -5.16 -12.99
N SER A 42 1.19 -6.10 -13.33
CA SER A 42 0.14 -5.90 -14.32
C SER A 42 -0.82 -4.75 -13.99
N LEU A 43 -0.96 -4.38 -12.70
CA LEU A 43 -1.74 -3.22 -12.27
C LEU A 43 -1.16 -1.88 -12.77
N MET A 44 0.10 -1.86 -13.19
CA MET A 44 0.76 -0.70 -13.79
C MET A 44 0.93 -0.83 -15.31
N ALA A 45 0.51 -1.95 -15.91
CA ALA A 45 0.70 -2.21 -17.33
C ALA A 45 -0.30 -1.47 -18.22
N ASP A 46 -1.35 -0.87 -17.63
CA ASP A 46 -2.35 -0.13 -18.36
C ASP A 46 -1.96 1.36 -18.46
N PRO A 47 -1.88 1.97 -19.66
CA PRO A 47 -1.70 3.41 -19.83
C PRO A 47 -2.84 4.26 -19.24
N LEU A 48 -3.89 3.65 -18.66
CA LEU A 48 -4.99 4.30 -17.94
C LEU A 48 -4.56 5.20 -16.76
N MET A 49 -3.32 5.09 -16.27
CA MET A 49 -2.75 6.07 -15.30
C MET A 49 -2.39 7.42 -15.94
N ALA A 50 -2.54 7.58 -17.27
CA ALA A 50 -2.35 8.85 -17.98
C ALA A 50 -3.50 9.87 -17.79
N HIS A 51 -4.58 9.52 -17.08
CA HIS A 51 -5.78 10.37 -16.92
C HIS A 51 -6.07 10.80 -15.48
N VAL A 52 -5.10 10.76 -14.57
CA VAL A 52 -5.23 11.51 -13.31
C VAL A 52 -5.03 13.00 -13.64
N LYS A 53 -6.13 13.73 -13.81
CA LYS A 53 -6.14 15.20 -13.73
C LYS A 53 -5.84 15.65 -12.32
#